data_AF-A0A7J8M7Q3-F1
#
_entry.id   AF-A0A7J8M7Q3-F1
#
_cell.length_a   1.000
_cell.length_b   1.000
_cell.length_c   1.000
_cell.angle_alpha   90.00
_cell.angle_beta   90.00
_cell.angle_gamma   90.00
#
_symmetry.space_group_name_H-M   'P 1'
#
loop_
_entity.id
_entity.type
_entity.pdbx_description
1 polymer ?
#
loop_
_entity_poly.entity_id
_entity_poly.type
_entity_poly.pdbx_seq_one_letter_code
_entity_poly.pdbx_strand_id
1 'polypeptide(L)'
;MTNGKHDYSAELGGQVPSSLPSLEPLSRIQEESLSSSEEVEDVADDPDAVQPSASGLISSRKRGCRGIDEAIAAAILEMAAASKLRTAAVKQRNARYSIPSCIKELDEIEGLEERVYFAALELFNNPNAREIFLSLKGDKRLTWLHCKCVAPSNALE
;
A
#
# COMPACT_ATOMS: atom_id res chain seq x y z
N MET A 1 22.81 33.81 39.33
CA MET A 1 21.43 33.63 39.81
C MET A 1 20.55 34.71 39.21
N THR A 2 19.84 34.38 38.13
CA THR A 2 18.66 35.13 37.66
C THR A 2 17.71 34.11 37.03
N ASN A 3 16.74 33.66 37.84
CA ASN A 3 15.62 32.82 37.42
C ASN A 3 14.69 33.66 36.55
N GLY A 4 14.50 33.29 35.29
CA GLY A 4 13.40 33.76 34.45
C GLY A 4 12.41 32.62 34.27
N LYS A 5 11.34 32.61 35.05
CA LYS A 5 10.26 31.63 35.02
C LYS A 5 9.21 32.13 34.03
N HIS A 6 8.99 31.41 32.94
CA HIS A 6 7.94 31.71 31.97
C HIS A 6 6.98 30.52 31.92
N ASP A 7 5.95 30.60 32.75
CA ASP A 7 4.77 29.74 32.68
C ASP A 7 3.86 30.31 31.57
N TYR A 8 3.65 29.53 30.50
CA TYR A 8 2.62 29.79 29.50
C TYR A 8 1.80 28.53 29.28
N SER A 9 0.69 28.45 30.00
CA SER A 9 -0.37 27.49 29.70
C SER A 9 -1.21 28.05 28.55
N ALA A 10 -1.27 27.33 27.44
CA ALA A 10 -2.26 27.51 26.39
C ALA A 10 -3.06 26.21 26.27
N GLU A 11 -4.18 26.17 26.99
CA GLU A 11 -5.24 25.19 26.83
C GLU A 11 -5.91 25.44 25.47
N LEU A 12 -5.61 24.64 24.44
CA LEU A 12 -6.40 24.61 23.22
C LEU A 12 -7.25 23.34 23.21
N GLY A 13 -8.38 23.43 23.91
CA GLY A 13 -9.49 22.49 23.79
C GLY A 13 -10.05 22.56 22.37
N GLY A 14 -9.69 21.58 21.55
CA GLY A 14 -10.28 21.32 20.24
C GLY A 14 -10.74 19.88 20.17
N GLN A 15 -11.98 19.62 20.56
CA GLN A 15 -12.68 18.36 20.29
C GLN A 15 -12.68 18.15 18.77
N VAL A 16 -12.05 17.08 18.32
CA VAL A 16 -12.16 16.57 16.95
C VAL A 16 -13.41 15.69 16.91
N PRO A 17 -14.49 16.07 16.22
CA PRO A 17 -15.59 15.15 15.99
C PRO A 17 -15.11 14.07 15.01
N SER A 18 -14.99 12.85 15.55
CA SER A 18 -14.88 11.62 14.80
C SER A 18 -16.11 11.41 13.93
N SER A 19 -15.97 11.49 12.61
CA SER A 19 -16.95 10.97 11.64
C SER A 19 -16.26 10.76 10.29
N LEU A 20 -15.63 9.60 10.10
CA LEU A 20 -15.34 9.09 8.76
C LEU A 20 -16.60 8.38 8.24
N PRO A 21 -17.08 8.68 7.02
CA PRO A 21 -18.17 7.92 6.43
C PRO A 21 -17.66 6.53 6.02
N SER A 22 -18.39 5.51 6.47
CA SER A 22 -18.22 4.10 6.07
C SER A 22 -18.37 3.97 4.56
N LEU A 23 -17.34 3.47 3.87
CA LEU A 23 -17.47 3.01 2.49
C LEU A 23 -18.04 1.59 2.54
N GLU A 24 -19.36 1.46 2.39
CA GLU A 24 -19.98 0.17 2.12
C GLU A 24 -19.68 -0.31 0.68
N PRO A 25 -19.35 -1.59 0.47
CA PRO A 25 -19.23 -2.17 -0.86
C PRO A 25 -20.62 -2.32 -1.50
N LEU A 26 -20.89 -1.46 -2.49
CA LEU A 26 -22.12 -1.51 -3.29
C LEU A 26 -22.05 -2.73 -4.23
N SER A 27 -22.49 -3.87 -3.72
CA SER A 27 -22.76 -5.07 -4.51
C SER A 27 -24.09 -4.91 -5.27
N ARG A 28 -24.14 -5.51 -6.47
CA ARG A 28 -25.31 -5.68 -7.36
C ARG A 28 -25.53 -4.57 -8.39
N ILE A 29 -24.78 -4.64 -9.50
CA ILE A 29 -25.28 -4.15 -10.79
C ILE A 29 -26.07 -5.29 -11.42
N GLN A 30 -27.33 -4.98 -11.65
CA GLN A 30 -28.39 -5.80 -12.20
C GLN A 30 -28.11 -6.10 -13.68
N GLU A 31 -28.08 -7.39 -14.03
CA GLU A 31 -28.15 -7.83 -15.41
C GLU A 31 -29.61 -7.80 -15.85
N GLU A 32 -29.95 -7.03 -16.88
CA GLU A 32 -30.88 -7.40 -17.94
C GLU A 32 -31.18 -6.24 -18.91
N SER A 33 -31.57 -6.64 -20.13
CA SER A 33 -32.09 -5.83 -21.24
C SER A 33 -31.06 -5.23 -22.21
N LEU A 34 -30.44 -6.14 -22.97
CA LEU A 34 -30.09 -5.87 -24.37
C LEU A 34 -31.40 -5.70 -25.17
N SER A 35 -31.70 -4.47 -25.58
CA SER A 35 -32.75 -4.21 -26.57
C SER A 35 -32.08 -3.91 -27.91
N SER A 36 -32.04 -4.94 -28.76
CA SER A 36 -31.64 -4.87 -30.16
C SER A 36 -32.87 -4.45 -30.96
N SER A 37 -32.91 -3.19 -31.43
CA SER A 37 -33.91 -2.75 -32.39
C SER A 37 -33.37 -3.00 -33.79
N GLU A 38 -33.99 -3.94 -34.47
CA GLU A 38 -33.90 -4.20 -35.90
C GLU A 38 -34.89 -3.27 -36.62
N GLU A 39 -34.40 -2.52 -37.61
CA GLU A 39 -35.27 -1.85 -38.57
C GLU A 39 -34.71 -2.05 -39.98
N VAL A 40 -35.58 -2.64 -40.80
CA VAL A 40 -35.39 -3.01 -42.21
C VAL A 40 -36.06 -1.97 -43.11
N GLU A 41 -35.86 -2.13 -44.43
CA GLU A 41 -36.39 -1.37 -45.58
C GLU A 41 -35.58 -0.10 -45.96
N ASP A 42 -35.25 0.19 -47.22
CA ASP A 42 -35.72 -0.32 -48.52
C ASP A 42 -34.63 -0.08 -49.61
N VAL A 43 -34.72 -0.86 -50.67
CA VAL A 43 -33.89 -0.90 -51.89
C VAL A 43 -34.15 0.31 -52.81
N ALA A 44 -33.10 0.91 -53.36
CA ALA A 44 -33.01 1.25 -54.80
C ALA A 44 -31.63 1.82 -55.16
N ASP A 45 -31.29 1.65 -56.43
CA ASP A 45 -29.98 1.54 -57.06
C ASP A 45 -29.65 2.77 -57.95
N ASP A 46 -28.39 3.22 -57.86
CA ASP A 46 -27.53 3.84 -58.90
C ASP A 46 -27.90 5.24 -59.52
N PRO A 47 -27.03 5.87 -60.36
CA PRO A 47 -26.06 6.90 -59.96
C PRO A 47 -26.15 8.19 -60.84
N ASP A 48 -25.53 9.31 -60.45
CA ASP A 48 -24.80 10.11 -61.45
C ASP A 48 -23.88 11.22 -60.89
N ALA A 49 -22.73 11.32 -61.57
CA ALA A 49 -22.05 12.55 -62.00
C ALA A 49 -21.42 13.55 -61.00
N VAL A 50 -20.08 13.43 -60.91
CA VAL A 50 -19.04 14.50 -61.01
C VAL A 50 -19.00 15.57 -59.89
N GLN A 51 -17.97 15.66 -59.04
CA GLN A 51 -16.69 16.33 -59.29
C GLN A 51 -15.76 16.19 -58.06
N PRO A 52 -14.47 15.83 -58.19
CA PRO A 52 -13.47 16.12 -57.17
C PRO A 52 -12.54 17.23 -57.66
N SER A 53 -12.69 18.45 -57.15
CA SER A 53 -11.70 19.51 -57.32
C SER A 53 -11.84 20.60 -56.24
N ALA A 54 -11.07 20.46 -55.17
CA ALA A 54 -10.42 21.59 -54.52
C ALA A 54 -9.22 21.12 -53.70
N SER A 55 -8.04 21.43 -54.25
CA SER A 55 -6.81 21.87 -53.59
C SER A 55 -6.43 21.24 -52.24
N GLY A 56 -5.31 20.53 -52.27
CA GLY A 56 -4.72 19.93 -51.09
C GLY A 56 -4.15 20.89 -50.05
N LEU A 57 -3.35 20.27 -49.18
CA LEU A 57 -2.53 20.81 -48.11
C LEU A 57 -3.23 21.03 -46.77
N ILE A 58 -3.60 19.93 -46.12
CA ILE A 58 -2.91 19.52 -44.88
C ILE A 58 -3.22 18.05 -44.59
N SER A 59 -2.29 17.17 -44.99
CA SER A 59 -2.05 15.95 -44.23
C SER A 59 -1.67 16.39 -42.82
N SER A 60 -2.67 16.55 -41.94
CA SER A 60 -2.44 16.80 -40.53
C SER A 60 -1.73 15.57 -40.00
N ARG A 61 -0.40 15.68 -39.93
CA ARG A 61 0.51 14.59 -39.59
C ARG A 61 0.05 13.97 -38.28
N LYS A 62 -0.57 12.79 -38.37
CA LYS A 62 -0.76 11.84 -37.28
C LYS A 62 0.61 11.24 -36.89
N ARG A 63 1.55 12.12 -36.54
CA ARG A 63 2.97 11.84 -36.23
C ARG A 63 3.33 12.27 -34.81
N GLY A 64 2.36 12.66 -33.99
CA GLY A 64 2.56 13.07 -32.59
C GLY A 64 2.06 12.07 -31.53
N CYS A 65 1.24 11.08 -31.89
CA CYS A 65 0.56 10.24 -30.89
C CYS A 65 1.32 8.96 -30.49
N ARG A 66 2.24 8.47 -31.34
CA ARG A 66 2.91 7.17 -31.10
C ARG A 66 3.86 7.17 -29.89
N GLY A 67 4.42 8.32 -29.52
CA GLY A 67 5.34 8.41 -28.39
C GLY A 67 4.67 8.37 -27.02
N ILE A 68 3.39 8.74 -26.94
CA ILE A 68 2.65 8.77 -25.67
C ILE A 68 2.27 7.34 -25.26
N ASP A 69 1.75 6.54 -26.18
CA ASP A 69 1.40 5.14 -25.91
C ASP A 69 2.63 4.31 -25.49
N GLU A 70 3.77 4.54 -26.15
CA GLU A 70 5.05 3.92 -25.78
C GLU A 70 5.52 4.38 -24.39
N ALA A 71 5.42 5.67 -24.08
CA ALA A 71 5.77 6.18 -22.75
C ALA A 71 4.86 5.62 -21.65
N ILE A 72 3.56 5.46 -21.93
CA ILE A 72 2.61 4.82 -21.02
C ILE A 72 2.99 3.35 -20.82
N ALA A 73 3.26 2.61 -21.90
CA ALA A 73 3.67 1.21 -21.83
C ALA A 73 4.97 1.05 -21.02
N ALA A 74 5.97 1.90 -21.28
CA ALA A 74 7.22 1.91 -20.54
C ALA A 74 7.02 2.21 -19.05
N ALA A 75 6.19 3.19 -18.70
CA ALA A 75 5.89 3.51 -17.30
C ALA A 75 5.18 2.35 -16.58
N ILE A 76 4.26 1.65 -17.25
CA ILE A 76 3.60 0.46 -16.69
C ILE A 76 4.61 -0.66 -16.45
N LEU A 77 5.50 -0.90 -17.42
CA LEU A 77 6.57 -1.90 -17.29
C LEU A 77 7.52 -1.56 -16.14
N GLU A 78 7.90 -0.30 -15.98
CA GLU A 78 8.75 0.17 -14.88
C GLU A 78 8.07 0.01 -13.53
N MET A 79 6.79 0.40 -13.41
CA MET A 79 6.00 0.18 -12.19
C MET A 79 5.89 -1.31 -11.85
N ALA A 80 5.68 -2.17 -12.85
CA ALA A 80 5.63 -3.62 -12.67
C ALA A 80 6.99 -4.16 -12.22
N ALA A 81 8.09 -3.71 -12.82
CA ALA A 81 9.45 -4.08 -12.43
C ALA A 81 9.76 -3.64 -11.00
N ALA A 82 9.47 -2.38 -10.65
CA ALA A 82 9.64 -1.85 -9.30
C ALA A 82 8.80 -2.61 -8.27
N SER A 83 7.57 -2.99 -8.62
CA SER A 83 6.70 -3.82 -7.78
C SER A 83 7.28 -5.21 -7.52
N LYS A 84 7.83 -5.86 -8.56
CA LYS A 84 8.55 -7.14 -8.43
C LYS A 84 9.77 -7.01 -7.52
N LEU A 85 10.58 -5.97 -7.69
CA LEU A 85 11.76 -5.71 -6.85
C LEU A 85 11.37 -5.50 -5.37
N ARG A 86 10.34 -4.70 -5.09
CA ARG A 86 9.83 -4.50 -3.73
C ARG A 86 9.37 -5.82 -3.11
N THR A 87 8.64 -6.62 -3.86
CA THR A 87 8.16 -7.95 -3.40
C THR A 87 9.33 -8.88 -3.10
N ALA A 88 10.35 -8.93 -3.97
CA ALA A 88 11.55 -9.73 -3.77
C ALA A 88 12.33 -9.29 -2.52
N ALA A 89 12.50 -7.98 -2.33
CA ALA A 89 13.17 -7.41 -1.16
C ALA A 89 12.44 -7.78 0.15
N VAL A 90 11.10 -7.70 0.19
CA VAL A 90 10.31 -8.12 1.35
C VAL A 90 10.48 -9.61 1.64
N LYS A 91 10.42 -10.47 0.60
CA LYS A 91 10.66 -11.91 0.75
C LYS A 91 12.05 -12.20 1.32
N GLN A 92 13.08 -11.56 0.77
CA GLN A 92 14.46 -11.73 1.25
C GLN A 92 14.62 -11.26 2.70
N ARG A 93 14.03 -10.12 3.07
CA ARG A 93 14.04 -9.59 4.44
C ARG A 93 13.37 -10.54 5.42
N ASN A 94 12.21 -11.09 5.05
CA ASN A 94 11.49 -12.06 5.89
C ASN A 94 12.24 -13.39 6.02
N ALA A 95 12.95 -13.82 4.98
CA ALA A 95 13.81 -15.01 5.05
C ALA A 95 15.02 -14.80 5.96
N ARG A 96 15.65 -13.61 5.90
CA ARG A 96 16.78 -13.24 6.77
C ARG A 96 16.34 -13.13 8.23
N TYR A 97 15.18 -12.51 8.49
CA TYR A 97 14.64 -12.31 9.82
C TYR A 97 13.41 -13.18 10.04
N SER A 98 13.64 -14.48 10.06
CA SER A 98 12.57 -15.48 10.17
C SER A 98 12.12 -15.67 11.62
N ILE A 99 10.87 -16.10 11.82
CA ILE A 99 10.36 -16.45 13.16
C ILE A 99 11.21 -17.58 13.80
N PRO A 100 11.55 -18.69 13.11
CA PRO A 100 12.40 -19.72 13.68
C PRO A 100 13.76 -19.19 14.16
N SER A 101 14.37 -18.26 13.41
CA SER A 101 15.61 -17.61 13.84
C SER A 101 15.41 -16.78 15.10
N CYS A 102 14.28 -16.07 15.24
CA CYS A 102 13.96 -15.32 16.44
C CYS A 102 13.77 -16.23 17.66
N ILE A 103 13.05 -17.36 17.50
CA ILE A 103 12.82 -18.33 18.57
C ILE A 103 14.15 -18.93 19.02
N LYS A 104 15.00 -19.37 18.09
CA LYS A 104 16.33 -19.91 18.42
C LYS A 104 17.15 -18.94 19.27
N GLU A 105 17.19 -17.67 18.88
CA GLU A 105 17.95 -16.65 19.61
C GLU A 105 17.25 -16.21 20.91
N LEU A 106 15.94 -16.47 21.06
CA LEU A 106 15.18 -16.24 22.29
C LEU A 106 15.45 -17.35 23.32
N ASP A 107 15.51 -18.61 22.86
CA ASP A 107 15.81 -19.79 23.69
C ASP A 107 17.23 -19.74 24.29
N GLU A 108 18.16 -19.06 23.63
CA GLU A 108 19.53 -18.84 24.10
C GLU A 108 19.64 -17.78 25.21
N ILE A 109 18.57 -17.02 25.49
CA ILE A 109 18.59 -15.98 26.53
C ILE A 109 18.32 -16.61 27.90
N GLU A 110 19.33 -16.62 28.76
CA GLU A 110 19.21 -17.07 30.14
C GLU A 110 18.44 -16.06 31.01
N GLY A 111 17.63 -16.57 31.95
CA GLY A 111 16.89 -15.73 32.90
C GLY A 111 15.70 -14.97 32.30
N LEU A 112 15.32 -15.29 31.06
CA LEU A 112 14.11 -14.74 30.46
C LEU A 112 12.88 -15.30 31.17
N GLU A 113 12.01 -14.40 31.59
CA GLU A 113 10.80 -14.76 32.28
C GLU A 113 9.73 -15.29 31.30
N GLU A 114 8.99 -16.31 31.71
CA GLU A 114 8.01 -17.00 30.87
C GLU A 114 6.95 -16.06 30.26
N ARG A 115 6.44 -15.09 31.04
CA ARG A 115 5.49 -14.10 30.51
C ARG A 115 6.09 -13.22 29.41
N VAL A 116 7.37 -12.88 29.53
CA VAL A 116 8.10 -12.13 28.50
C VAL A 116 8.36 -13.00 27.28
N TYR A 117 8.67 -14.28 27.47
CA TYR A 117 8.84 -15.25 26.38
C TYR A 117 7.59 -15.33 25.50
N PHE A 118 6.42 -15.57 26.09
CA PHE A 118 5.16 -15.66 25.32
C PHE A 118 4.80 -14.33 24.65
N ALA A 119 4.97 -13.21 25.34
CA ALA A 119 4.76 -11.89 24.73
C ALA A 119 5.72 -11.63 23.56
N ALA A 120 6.95 -12.15 23.61
CA ALA A 120 7.91 -12.05 22.52
C ALA A 120 7.49 -12.87 21.28
N LEU A 121 6.89 -14.06 21.48
CA LEU A 121 6.35 -14.86 20.37
C LEU A 121 5.28 -14.10 19.60
N GLU A 122 4.37 -13.43 20.31
CA GLU A 122 3.36 -12.55 19.68
C GLU A 122 4.01 -11.34 18.99
N LEU A 123 5.02 -10.73 19.62
CA LEU A 123 5.77 -9.61 19.06
C LEU A 123 6.46 -9.97 17.73
N PHE A 124 6.95 -11.20 17.58
CA PHE A 124 7.63 -11.67 16.36
C PHE A 124 6.70 -11.87 15.16
N ASN A 125 5.38 -11.78 15.32
CA ASN A 125 4.48 -11.65 14.17
C ASN A 125 4.75 -10.37 13.37
N ASN A 126 5.29 -9.32 14.01
CA ASN A 126 5.69 -8.08 13.35
C ASN A 126 7.09 -8.22 12.69
N PRO A 127 7.21 -8.08 11.35
CA PRO A 127 8.48 -8.26 10.64
C PRO A 127 9.54 -7.21 11.01
N ASN A 128 9.15 -6.01 11.45
CA ASN A 128 10.09 -4.99 11.89
C ASN A 128 10.65 -5.32 13.28
N ALA A 129 9.83 -5.93 14.15
CA ALA A 129 10.28 -6.37 15.47
C ALA A 129 11.32 -7.49 15.34
N ARG A 130 11.11 -8.45 14.43
CA ARG A 130 12.09 -9.51 14.12
C ARG A 130 13.43 -8.95 13.66
N GLU A 131 13.40 -8.00 12.75
CA GLU A 131 14.60 -7.34 12.23
C GLU A 131 15.38 -6.63 13.35
N ILE A 132 14.69 -5.88 14.21
CA ILE A 132 15.33 -5.20 15.34
C ILE A 132 15.94 -6.24 16.29
N PHE A 133 15.15 -7.22 16.73
CA PHE A 133 15.58 -8.24 17.69
C PHE A 133 16.83 -9.01 17.22
N LEU A 134 16.82 -9.49 15.97
CA LEU A 134 17.95 -10.23 15.40
C LEU A 134 19.18 -9.34 15.12
N SER A 135 18.99 -8.04 14.94
CA SER A 135 20.09 -7.07 14.79
C SER A 135 20.77 -6.72 16.11
N LEU A 136 20.04 -6.83 17.23
CA LEU A 136 20.60 -6.67 18.57
C LEU A 136 21.46 -7.88 18.94
N LYS A 137 22.40 -7.71 19.88
CA LYS A 137 23.31 -8.76 20.37
C LYS A 137 23.44 -8.69 21.89
N GLY A 138 23.59 -9.85 22.53
CA GLY A 138 23.78 -9.97 23.98
C GLY A 138 22.66 -9.31 24.78
N ASP A 139 23.01 -8.68 25.90
CA ASP A 139 22.09 -8.08 26.89
C ASP A 139 21.16 -7.00 26.32
N LYS A 140 21.52 -6.41 25.17
CA LYS A 140 20.66 -5.45 24.47
C LYS A 140 19.35 -6.09 24.03
N ARG A 141 19.36 -7.39 23.68
CA ARG A 141 18.14 -8.13 23.33
C ARG A 141 17.21 -8.26 24.53
N LEU A 142 17.74 -8.69 25.67
CA LEU A 142 16.98 -8.84 26.90
C LEU A 142 16.39 -7.50 27.36
N THR A 143 17.21 -6.45 27.37
CA THR A 143 16.76 -5.09 27.71
C THR A 143 15.62 -4.64 26.79
N TRP A 144 15.77 -4.85 25.48
CA TRP A 144 14.76 -4.48 24.50
C TRP A 144 13.46 -5.27 24.67
N LEU A 145 13.54 -6.57 24.95
CA LEU A 145 12.38 -7.42 25.23
C LEU A 145 11.63 -6.91 26.47
N HIS A 146 12.33 -6.61 27.56
CA HIS A 146 11.66 -6.05 28.74
C HIS A 146 10.94 -4.74 28.43
N CYS A 147 11.55 -3.84 27.65
CA CYS A 147 10.88 -2.59 27.27
C CYS A 147 9.64 -2.81 26.37
N LYS A 148 9.60 -3.88 25.57
CA LYS A 148 8.51 -4.14 24.62
C LYS A 148 7.40 -5.01 25.18
N CYS A 149 7.74 -5.97 26.03
CA CYS A 149 6.84 -7.00 26.54
C CYS A 149 6.32 -6.70 27.95
N VAL A 150 6.92 -5.75 28.69
CA VAL A 150 6.49 -5.36 30.05
C VAL A 150 5.61 -4.10 30.00
N ALA A 151 4.84 -3.88 28.93
CA ALA A 151 3.81 -2.86 28.95
C ALA A 151 2.86 -3.12 30.14
N PRO A 152 2.41 -2.08 30.87
CA PRO A 152 1.63 -2.28 32.07
C PRO A 152 0.29 -2.92 31.70
N SER A 153 0.18 -4.21 32.02
CA SER A 153 -1.09 -4.92 32.18
C SER A 153 -1.87 -4.26 33.33
N ASN A 154 -2.46 -3.10 33.09
CA ASN A 154 -3.44 -2.46 33.96
C ASN A 154 -4.60 -2.00 33.08
N ALA A 155 -5.37 -2.94 32.55
CA ALA A 155 -6.65 -2.67 31.91
C ALA A 155 -7.47 -3.97 31.81
N LEU A 156 -7.91 -4.50 32.95
CA LEU A 156 -9.23 -5.14 33.14
C LEU A 156 -9.31 -5.61 34.61
N GLU A 157 -9.85 -4.76 35.48
CA GLU A 157 -10.77 -5.18 36.55
C GLU A 157 -12.12 -4.51 36.27
#